data_AF-A0A519HI53-F1
#
_entry.id   AF-A0A519HI53-F1
#
_cell.length_a   1.000
_cell.length_b   1.000
_cell.length_c   1.000
_cell.angle_alpha   90.00
_cell.angle_beta   90.00
_cell.angle_gamma   90.00
#
_symmetry.space_group_name_H-M   'P 1'
#
loop_
_entity.id
_entity.type
_entity.pdbx_description
1 polymer ?
#
loop_
_entity_poly.entity_id
_entity_poly.type
_entity_poly.pdbx_seq_one_letter_code
_entity_poly.pdbx_strand_id
1 'polypeptide(L)'
;GYTGGLWSPLRGFARSTDRYYTLLAEADAARRGDLDGRGNLSEQALVAWIDYVLDICLDQTGFMIGLLDFDNLKDRLEACLIHEGTVLKSGVRQESLRALHYLFLSNEEMPRGEFKSMLGLGDRNATDAVGALVKRGLLKSDSPQGKVRFGLPQHALRFLFPRLWPEAEADAANV
;
A
#
# COMPACT_ATOMS: atom_id res chain seq x y z
N GLY A 1 8.77 -13.52 7.15
CA GLY A 1 7.41 -13.74 7.70
C GLY A 1 6.65 -14.68 6.79
N TYR A 2 5.80 -15.55 7.35
CA TYR A 2 5.15 -16.70 6.68
C TYR A 2 4.18 -16.39 5.51
N THR A 3 4.01 -15.12 5.15
CA THR A 3 3.14 -14.66 4.03
C THR A 3 3.93 -13.97 2.91
N GLY A 4 5.26 -14.08 2.89
CA GLY A 4 6.10 -13.33 1.95
C GLY A 4 6.06 -11.80 2.18
N GLY A 5 5.57 -11.35 3.34
CA GLY A 5 5.43 -9.93 3.67
C GLY A 5 4.11 -9.30 3.21
N LEU A 6 3.21 -10.06 2.59
CA LEU A 6 1.93 -9.55 2.09
C LEU A 6 0.98 -9.14 3.22
N TRP A 7 1.09 -9.77 4.39
CA TRP A 7 0.30 -9.43 5.58
C TRP A 7 1.09 -9.74 6.85
N SER A 8 0.98 -8.83 7.83
CA SER A 8 1.55 -9.03 9.18
C SER A 8 0.82 -8.13 10.19
N PRO A 9 0.55 -8.62 11.42
CA PRO A 9 -0.03 -7.80 12.49
C PRO A 9 0.95 -6.76 13.04
N LEU A 10 2.24 -6.84 12.69
CA LEU A 10 3.30 -5.97 13.24
C LEU A 10 3.02 -4.47 13.05
N ARG A 11 2.41 -4.07 11.93
CA ARG A 11 2.00 -2.68 11.70
C ARG A 11 0.93 -2.24 12.69
N GLY A 12 -0.01 -3.12 13.03
CA GLY A 12 -1.02 -2.85 14.04
C GLY A 12 -0.38 -2.66 15.42
N PHE A 13 0.52 -3.56 15.81
CA PHE A 13 1.24 -3.43 17.08
C PHE A 13 2.09 -2.16 17.19
N ALA A 14 2.77 -1.75 16.12
CA ALA A 14 3.60 -0.54 16.09
C ALA A 14 2.78 0.75 16.31
N ARG A 15 1.47 0.73 16.06
CA ARG A 15 0.57 1.87 16.30
C ARG A 15 0.06 1.94 17.74
N SER A 16 0.19 0.86 18.51
CA SER A 16 -0.27 0.75 19.89
C SER A 16 0.80 0.09 20.78
N THR A 17 2.05 0.49 20.59
CA THR A 17 3.24 -0.06 21.27
C THR A 17 3.11 -0.03 22.79
N ASP A 18 2.65 1.08 23.36
CA ASP A 18 2.46 1.21 24.81
C ASP A 18 1.45 0.18 25.33
N ARG A 19 0.29 0.07 24.66
CA ARG A 19 -0.75 -0.91 25.01
C ARG A 19 -0.26 -2.35 24.85
N TYR A 20 0.54 -2.63 23.81
CA TYR A 20 1.16 -3.94 23.61
C TYR A 20 2.02 -4.32 24.81
N TYR A 21 2.94 -3.45 25.23
CA TYR A 21 3.83 -3.74 26.35
C TYR A 21 3.09 -3.79 27.68
N THR A 22 2.10 -2.92 27.91
CA THR A 22 1.27 -2.96 29.12
C THR A 22 0.56 -4.30 29.26
N LEU A 23 -0.21 -4.71 28.24
CA LEU A 23 -0.99 -5.95 28.32
C LEU A 23 -0.09 -7.19 28.43
N LEU A 24 1.06 -7.19 27.76
CA LEU A 24 2.04 -8.27 27.86
C LEU A 24 2.62 -8.37 29.28
N ALA A 25 3.01 -7.24 29.86
CA ALA A 25 3.52 -7.21 31.23
C ALA A 25 2.46 -7.60 32.27
N GLU A 26 1.18 -7.25 32.02
CA GLU A 26 0.07 -7.67 32.88
C GLU A 26 -0.20 -9.18 32.79
N ALA A 27 -0.11 -9.76 31.59
CA ALA A 27 -0.24 -11.20 31.39
C ALA A 27 0.88 -12.00 32.09
N ASP A 28 2.08 -11.43 32.16
CA ASP A 28 3.22 -11.99 32.91
C ASP A 28 3.19 -11.69 34.41
N ALA A 29 2.19 -10.95 34.90
CA ALA A 29 2.06 -10.64 36.32
C ALA A 29 1.51 -11.83 37.11
N ALA A 30 1.83 -11.83 38.41
CA ALA A 30 1.29 -12.81 39.33
C ALA A 30 -0.25 -12.74 39.41
N ARG A 31 -0.85 -13.89 39.70
CA ARG A 31 -2.30 -14.05 39.83
C ARG A 31 -2.94 -13.05 40.80
N ARG A 32 -4.06 -12.44 40.39
CA ARG A 32 -4.87 -11.48 41.15
C ARG A 32 -6.03 -12.16 41.87
N GLY A 33 -5.73 -12.83 42.98
CA GLY A 33 -6.73 -13.50 43.84
C GLY A 33 -7.24 -14.83 43.28
N ASP A 34 -8.26 -15.40 43.93
CA ASP A 34 -8.68 -16.80 43.66
C ASP A 34 -9.56 -16.99 42.43
N LEU A 35 -10.13 -15.91 41.88
CA LEU A 35 -10.96 -15.92 40.67
C LEU A 35 -10.15 -15.71 39.37
N ASP A 36 -8.83 -15.55 39.48
CA ASP A 36 -7.93 -15.26 38.36
C ASP A 36 -7.19 -16.51 37.90
N GLY A 37 -7.94 -17.57 37.62
CA GLY A 37 -7.39 -18.85 37.19
C GLY A 37 -6.68 -19.63 38.31
N ARG A 38 -6.04 -20.74 37.91
CA ARG A 38 -5.37 -21.67 38.84
C ARG A 38 -3.84 -21.73 38.65
N GLY A 39 -3.30 -21.00 37.68
CA GLY A 39 -1.87 -20.89 37.42
C GLY A 39 -1.16 -19.88 38.32
N ASN A 40 0.16 -19.78 38.16
CA ASN A 40 0.98 -18.78 38.88
C ASN A 40 0.80 -17.35 38.31
N LEU A 41 0.46 -17.25 37.03
CA LEU A 41 0.24 -16.00 36.30
C LEU A 41 -1.26 -15.70 36.16
N SER A 42 -1.58 -14.44 35.89
CA SER A 42 -2.96 -13.98 35.71
C SER A 42 -3.60 -14.52 34.43
N GLU A 43 -4.64 -15.35 34.59
CA GLU A 43 -5.41 -15.88 33.45
C GLU A 43 -6.26 -14.78 32.80
N GLN A 44 -6.85 -13.89 33.60
CA GLN A 44 -7.65 -12.78 33.10
C GLN A 44 -6.82 -11.80 32.27
N ALA A 45 -5.60 -11.50 32.70
CA ALA A 45 -4.70 -10.64 31.94
C ALA A 45 -4.22 -11.32 30.65
N LEU A 46 -3.99 -12.64 30.67
CA LEU A 46 -3.69 -13.40 29.45
C LEU A 46 -4.85 -13.33 28.45
N VAL A 47 -6.10 -13.50 28.90
CA VAL A 47 -7.28 -13.36 28.03
C VAL A 47 -7.36 -11.96 27.43
N ALA A 48 -7.15 -10.91 28.23
CA ALA A 48 -7.14 -9.54 27.74
C ALA A 48 -6.02 -9.29 26.70
N TRP A 49 -4.85 -9.90 26.87
CA TRP A 49 -3.77 -9.85 25.89
C TRP A 49 -4.14 -10.59 24.59
N ILE A 50 -4.77 -11.77 24.69
CA ILE A 50 -5.27 -12.53 23.54
C ILE A 50 -6.31 -11.73 22.76
N ASP A 51 -7.31 -11.15 23.45
CA ASP A 51 -8.35 -10.34 22.85
C ASP A 51 -7.74 -9.15 22.08
N TYR A 52 -6.80 -8.44 22.69
CA TYR A 52 -6.08 -7.36 22.01
C TYR A 52 -5.34 -7.84 20.76
N VAL A 53 -4.65 -8.98 20.81
CA VAL A 53 -3.93 -9.54 19.65
C VAL A 53 -4.91 -9.92 18.53
N LEU A 54 -6.05 -10.53 18.86
CA LEU A 54 -7.09 -10.90 17.90
C LEU A 54 -7.74 -9.67 17.26
N ASP A 55 -8.04 -8.63 18.04
CA ASP A 55 -8.54 -7.35 17.54
C ASP A 55 -7.57 -6.72 16.54
N ILE A 56 -6.26 -6.72 16.85
CA ILE A 56 -5.23 -6.23 15.92
C ILE A 56 -5.19 -7.09 14.65
N CYS A 57 -5.31 -8.42 14.75
CA CYS A 57 -5.34 -9.28 13.59
C CYS A 57 -6.56 -8.99 12.70
N LEU A 58 -7.74 -8.81 13.29
CA LEU A 58 -8.97 -8.47 12.57
C LEU A 58 -8.87 -7.10 11.90
N ASP A 59 -8.36 -6.09 12.59
CA ASP A 59 -8.11 -4.76 12.04
C ASP A 59 -7.15 -4.83 10.84
N GLN A 60 -6.02 -5.53 10.97
CA GLN A 60 -5.05 -5.64 9.89
C GLN A 60 -5.57 -6.47 8.71
N THR A 61 -6.42 -7.48 8.95
CA THR A 61 -7.12 -8.20 7.87
C THR A 61 -8.14 -7.30 7.17
N GLY A 62 -8.97 -6.55 7.92
CA GLY A 62 -9.91 -5.59 7.34
C GLY A 62 -9.20 -4.50 6.54
N PHE A 63 -8.06 -4.02 7.03
CA PHE A 63 -7.21 -3.09 6.32
C PHE A 63 -6.69 -3.67 4.99
N MET A 64 -6.20 -4.91 4.98
CA MET A 64 -5.74 -5.54 3.74
C MET A 64 -6.89 -5.82 2.76
N ILE A 65 -8.08 -6.19 3.24
CA ILE A 65 -9.26 -6.35 2.40
C ILE A 65 -9.59 -5.04 1.69
N GLY A 66 -9.61 -3.91 2.41
CA GLY A 66 -9.86 -2.60 1.80
C GLY A 66 -8.74 -2.13 0.87
N LEU A 67 -7.51 -2.63 1.06
CA LEU A 67 -6.36 -2.27 0.23
C LEU A 67 -6.30 -3.10 -1.07
N LEU A 68 -6.66 -4.38 -0.97
CA LEU A 68 -6.80 -5.31 -2.08
C LEU A 68 -8.15 -5.17 -2.79
N ASP A 69 -8.95 -4.19 -2.39
CA ASP A 69 -10.09 -3.73 -3.18
C ASP A 69 -9.57 -3.09 -4.48
N PHE A 70 -9.48 -3.95 -5.49
CA PHE A 70 -9.04 -3.64 -6.84
C PHE A 70 -10.06 -2.78 -7.59
N ASP A 71 -11.34 -2.84 -7.21
CA ASP A 71 -12.39 -2.04 -7.85
C ASP A 71 -12.10 -0.54 -7.61
N ASN A 72 -11.64 -0.21 -6.42
CA ASN A 72 -11.26 1.15 -6.04
C ASN A 72 -9.81 1.54 -6.42
N LEU A 73 -8.97 0.60 -6.88
CA LEU A 73 -7.59 0.91 -7.27
C LEU A 73 -7.55 1.84 -8.47
N LYS A 74 -8.45 1.66 -9.42
CA LYS A 74 -8.53 2.52 -10.60
C LYS A 74 -8.77 3.98 -10.21
N ASP A 75 -9.66 4.23 -9.26
CA ASP A 75 -9.97 5.59 -8.78
C ASP A 75 -8.78 6.19 -8.03
N ARG A 76 -8.06 5.38 -7.26
CA ARG A 76 -6.81 5.78 -6.59
C ARG A 76 -5.70 6.11 -7.59
N LEU A 77 -5.56 5.32 -8.65
CA LEU A 77 -4.62 5.57 -9.74
C LEU A 77 -5.01 6.84 -10.52
N GLU A 78 -6.30 7.04 -10.77
CA GLU A 78 -6.81 8.27 -11.37
C GLU A 78 -6.41 9.48 -10.55
N ALA A 79 -6.71 9.47 -9.23
CA ALA A 79 -6.32 10.54 -8.30
C ALA A 79 -4.80 10.83 -8.34
N CYS A 80 -3.96 9.79 -8.40
CA CYS A 80 -2.52 9.93 -8.57
C CYS A 80 -2.16 10.67 -9.87
N LEU A 81 -2.78 10.30 -11.00
CA LEU A 81 -2.53 10.94 -12.30
C LEU A 81 -3.06 12.38 -12.33
N ILE A 82 -4.19 12.68 -11.69
CA ILE A 82 -4.70 14.05 -11.54
C ILE A 82 -3.67 14.89 -10.80
N HIS A 83 -3.16 14.40 -9.67
CA HIS A 83 -2.17 15.13 -8.87
C HIS A 83 -0.88 15.38 -9.65
N GLU A 84 -0.36 14.37 -10.34
CA GLU A 84 0.82 14.48 -11.21
C GLU A 84 0.63 15.51 -12.33
N GLY A 85 -0.52 15.49 -13.01
CA GLY A 85 -0.81 16.37 -14.14
C GLY A 85 -1.12 17.82 -13.73
N THR A 86 -1.82 18.03 -12.62
CA THR A 86 -2.36 19.34 -12.22
C THR A 86 -1.53 20.06 -11.17
N VAL A 87 -1.09 19.35 -10.13
CA VAL A 87 -0.34 19.93 -9.00
C VAL A 87 1.14 19.97 -9.34
N LEU A 88 1.70 18.81 -9.73
CA LEU A 88 3.13 18.71 -10.05
C LEU A 88 3.46 19.15 -11.47
N LYS A 89 2.46 19.17 -12.37
CA LYS A 89 2.61 19.50 -13.80
C LYS A 89 3.73 18.68 -14.45
N SER A 90 3.83 17.40 -14.09
CA SER A 90 4.96 16.54 -14.46
C SER A 90 4.94 16.07 -15.92
N GLY A 91 3.90 16.44 -16.68
CA GLY A 91 3.65 15.99 -18.05
C GLY A 91 2.92 14.66 -18.13
N VAL A 92 2.70 13.99 -16.99
CA VAL A 92 1.83 12.82 -16.88
C VAL A 92 0.39 13.21 -17.24
N ARG A 93 -0.29 12.28 -17.92
CA ARG A 93 -1.59 12.50 -18.56
C ARG A 93 -2.62 11.48 -18.05
N GLN A 94 -3.83 11.94 -17.74
CA GLN A 94 -4.93 11.09 -17.25
C GLN A 94 -5.35 10.02 -18.27
N GLU A 95 -5.14 10.29 -19.55
CA GLU A 95 -5.35 9.36 -20.66
C GLU A 95 -4.57 8.05 -20.51
N SER A 96 -3.50 8.06 -19.69
CA SER A 96 -2.70 6.87 -19.35
C SER A 96 -3.41 5.91 -18.38
N LEU A 97 -4.50 6.34 -17.74
CA LEU A 97 -5.19 5.59 -16.66
C LEU A 97 -5.54 4.16 -17.07
N ARG A 98 -6.20 3.99 -18.23
CA ARG A 98 -6.65 2.67 -18.69
C ARG A 98 -5.47 1.75 -18.96
N ALA A 99 -4.42 2.26 -19.60
CA ALA A 99 -3.24 1.48 -19.95
C ALA A 99 -2.44 1.07 -18.69
N LEU A 100 -2.27 1.99 -17.74
CA LEU A 100 -1.62 1.69 -16.45
C LEU A 100 -2.42 0.69 -15.62
N HIS A 101 -3.75 0.87 -15.55
CA HIS A 101 -4.62 -0.06 -14.84
C HIS A 101 -4.57 -1.47 -15.46
N TYR A 102 -4.53 -1.56 -16.79
CA TYR A 102 -4.34 -2.84 -17.48
C TYR A 102 -3.01 -3.50 -17.10
N LEU A 103 -1.88 -2.77 -17.20
CA LEU A 103 -0.57 -3.31 -16.82
C LEU A 103 -0.50 -3.75 -15.36
N PHE A 104 -1.19 -3.04 -14.46
CA PHE A 104 -1.28 -3.43 -13.06
C PHE A 104 -2.01 -4.76 -12.89
N LEU A 105 -3.19 -4.91 -13.53
CA LEU A 105 -4.02 -6.11 -13.39
C LEU A 105 -3.43 -7.33 -14.08
N SER A 106 -2.83 -7.17 -15.26
CA SER A 106 -2.22 -8.28 -15.97
C SER A 106 -0.89 -8.72 -15.33
N ASN A 107 -0.21 -7.80 -14.64
CA ASN A 107 1.17 -7.99 -14.15
C ASN A 107 2.13 -8.41 -15.28
N GLU A 108 1.86 -7.94 -16.51
CA GLU A 108 2.65 -8.22 -17.70
C GLU A 108 3.44 -6.98 -18.16
N GLU A 109 4.38 -7.20 -19.08
CA GLU A 109 5.05 -6.14 -19.81
C GLU A 109 4.51 -6.01 -21.23
N MET A 110 4.43 -4.78 -21.73
CA MET A 110 3.84 -4.48 -23.03
C MET A 110 4.82 -3.74 -23.94
N PRO A 111 4.81 -4.01 -25.26
CA PRO A 111 5.51 -3.16 -26.22
C PRO A 111 5.11 -1.69 -26.07
N ARG A 112 6.10 -0.79 -26.09
CA ARG A 112 5.86 0.65 -25.90
C ARG A 112 4.88 1.25 -26.93
N GLY A 113 4.90 0.75 -28.17
CA GLY A 113 3.97 1.20 -29.23
C GLY A 113 2.52 0.81 -28.95
N GLU A 114 2.29 -0.37 -28.39
CA GLU A 114 0.96 -0.83 -27.98
C GLU A 114 0.45 0.03 -26.81
N PHE A 115 1.31 0.28 -25.81
CA PHE A 115 0.96 1.17 -24.70
C PHE A 115 0.56 2.56 -25.20
N LYS A 116 1.36 3.18 -26.09
CA LYS A 116 1.04 4.48 -26.71
C LYS A 116 -0.32 4.48 -27.42
N SER A 117 -0.66 3.38 -28.10
CA SER A 117 -1.92 3.26 -28.83
C SER A 117 -3.13 3.25 -27.88
N MET A 118 -2.97 2.66 -26.68
CA MET A 118 -4.03 2.66 -25.66
C MET A 118 -4.34 4.05 -25.08
N LEU A 119 -3.41 5.01 -25.17
CA LEU A 119 -3.61 6.37 -24.63
C LEU A 119 -4.62 7.16 -25.48
N GLY A 120 -4.87 6.78 -26.74
CA GLY A 120 -5.76 7.53 -27.63
C GLY A 120 -5.24 8.95 -27.96
N LEU A 121 -3.93 9.18 -27.82
CA LEU A 121 -3.28 10.46 -28.07
C LEU A 121 -2.57 10.45 -29.43
N GLY A 122 -2.38 11.64 -30.01
CA GLY A 122 -1.48 11.81 -31.16
C GLY A 122 -0.03 11.44 -30.83
N ASP A 123 0.73 10.98 -31.83
CA ASP A 123 2.00 10.27 -31.67
C ASP A 123 3.05 11.02 -30.82
N ARG A 124 3.14 12.35 -31.00
CA ARG A 124 3.98 13.23 -30.18
C ARG A 124 3.54 13.24 -28.71
N ASN A 125 2.25 13.50 -28.46
CA ASN A 125 1.69 13.54 -27.11
C ASN A 125 1.78 12.19 -26.40
N ALA A 126 1.57 11.09 -27.12
CA ALA A 126 1.73 9.74 -26.59
C ALA A 126 3.19 9.47 -26.18
N THR A 127 4.14 9.91 -27.01
CA THR A 127 5.57 9.80 -26.69
C THR A 127 5.96 10.61 -25.46
N ASP A 128 5.50 11.85 -25.37
CA ASP A 128 5.76 12.73 -24.23
C ASP A 128 5.15 12.17 -22.94
N ALA A 129 3.90 11.68 -23.00
CA ALA A 129 3.22 11.07 -21.86
C ALA A 129 3.95 9.84 -21.32
N VAL A 130 4.40 8.93 -22.21
CA VAL A 130 5.18 7.76 -21.80
C VAL A 130 6.53 8.18 -21.21
N GLY A 131 7.19 9.19 -21.78
CA GLY A 131 8.42 9.75 -21.23
C GLY A 131 8.24 10.27 -19.80
N ALA A 132 7.16 11.02 -19.56
CA ALA A 132 6.80 11.53 -18.24
C ALA A 132 6.52 10.40 -17.24
N LEU A 133 5.75 9.38 -17.63
CA LEU A 133 5.46 8.21 -16.79
C LEU A 133 6.73 7.46 -16.38
N VAL A 134 7.66 7.24 -17.32
CA VAL A 134 8.95 6.60 -17.04
C VAL A 134 9.80 7.46 -16.11
N LYS A 135 9.87 8.77 -16.36
CA LYS A 135 10.61 9.71 -15.51
C LYS A 135 10.07 9.76 -14.08
N ARG A 136 8.75 9.67 -13.92
CA ARG A 136 8.08 9.59 -12.61
C ARG A 136 8.12 8.19 -12.01
N GLY A 137 8.59 7.18 -12.75
CA GLY A 137 8.67 5.80 -12.27
C GLY A 137 7.33 5.08 -12.18
N LEU A 138 6.25 5.66 -12.71
CA LEU A 138 4.94 5.03 -12.88
C LEU A 138 4.95 3.98 -14.02
N LEU A 139 5.92 4.08 -14.92
CA LEU A 139 6.34 3.01 -15.81
C LEU A 139 7.80 2.66 -15.57
N LYS A 140 8.14 1.39 -15.70
CA LYS A 140 9.52 0.90 -15.76
C LYS A 140 9.79 0.29 -17.14
N SER A 141 11.05 0.38 -17.57
CA SER A 141 11.53 -0.10 -18.86
C SER A 141 13.00 -0.44 -18.70
N ASP A 142 13.43 -1.64 -19.12
CA ASP A 142 14.81 -2.09 -18.95
C ASP A 142 15.76 -1.50 -20.01
N SER A 143 15.21 -0.90 -21.07
CA SER A 143 15.95 -0.13 -22.07
C SER A 143 15.15 1.06 -22.59
N PRO A 144 15.77 2.05 -23.27
CA PRO A 144 15.06 3.21 -23.81
C PRO A 144 13.92 2.86 -24.79
N GLN A 145 14.05 1.77 -25.54
CA GLN A 145 13.06 1.29 -26.51
C GLN A 145 12.36 -0.02 -26.07
N GLY A 146 12.62 -0.47 -24.84
CA GLY A 146 12.12 -1.73 -24.32
C GLY A 146 10.61 -1.72 -24.05
N LYS A 147 10.13 -2.90 -23.65
CA LYS A 147 8.78 -3.05 -23.12
C LYS A 147 8.62 -2.21 -21.86
N VAL A 148 7.39 -1.79 -21.61
CA VAL A 148 7.01 -1.04 -20.42
C VAL A 148 6.19 -1.94 -19.50
N ARG A 149 6.42 -1.79 -18.20
CA ARG A 149 5.65 -2.46 -17.14
C ARG A 149 5.22 -1.46 -16.10
N PHE A 150 4.18 -1.81 -15.34
CA PHE A 150 3.69 -0.97 -14.25
C PHE A 150 4.82 -0.69 -13.25
N GLY A 151 4.99 0.58 -12.90
CA GLY A 151 5.96 1.03 -11.92
C GLY A 151 5.27 1.51 -10.65
N LEU A 152 5.83 1.15 -9.50
CA LEU A 152 5.31 1.52 -8.19
C LEU A 152 6.32 2.41 -7.44
N PRO A 153 6.40 3.71 -7.75
CA PRO A 153 7.32 4.62 -7.08
C PRO A 153 6.77 5.04 -5.71
N GLN A 154 7.66 5.37 -4.77
CA GLN A 154 7.32 5.67 -3.38
C GLN A 154 6.25 6.77 -3.22
N HIS A 155 6.35 7.87 -3.98
CA HIS A 155 5.38 8.97 -3.93
C HIS A 155 3.97 8.59 -4.43
N ALA A 156 3.84 7.52 -5.21
CA ALA A 156 2.55 7.03 -5.67
C ALA A 156 1.89 6.08 -4.65
N LEU A 157 2.65 5.53 -3.70
CA LEU A 157 2.13 4.58 -2.71
C LEU A 157 1.02 5.19 -1.85
N ARG A 158 1.14 6.47 -1.46
CA ARG A 158 0.08 7.16 -0.70
C ARG A 158 -1.26 7.21 -1.43
N PHE A 159 -1.23 7.21 -2.77
CA PHE A 159 -2.45 7.17 -3.57
C PHE A 159 -2.93 5.74 -3.75
N LEU A 160 -2.05 4.86 -4.25
CA LEU A 160 -2.43 3.50 -4.65
C LEU A 160 -2.72 2.58 -3.46
N PHE A 161 -1.97 2.76 -2.39
CA PHE A 161 -2.01 1.95 -1.18
C PHE A 161 -2.01 2.81 0.09
N PRO A 162 -3.03 3.66 0.28
CA PRO A 162 -3.06 4.66 1.33
C PRO A 162 -2.93 4.02 2.71
N ARG A 163 -2.15 4.67 3.59
CA ARG A 163 -1.86 4.21 4.96
C ARG A 163 -1.05 2.92 5.07
N LEU A 164 -0.73 2.19 3.99
CA LEU A 164 0.05 0.94 4.09
C LEU A 164 1.50 1.24 4.48
N TRP A 165 2.10 2.29 3.92
CA TRP A 165 3.46 2.74 4.22
C TRP A 165 3.48 4.10 4.92
N PRO A 166 3.79 4.17 6.22
CA PRO A 166 3.94 5.43 6.94
C PRO A 166 4.96 6.39 6.30
N GLU A 167 6.03 5.85 5.72
CA GLU A 167 7.10 6.63 5.09
C GLU A 167 6.62 7.36 3.83
N ALA A 168 5.75 6.73 3.05
CA ALA A 168 5.18 7.33 1.84
C ALA A 168 4.19 8.48 2.17
N GLU A 169 3.57 8.43 3.35
CA GLU A 169 2.73 9.52 3.86
C GLU A 169 3.59 10.66 4.42
N ALA A 170 4.70 10.35 5.10
CA ALA A 170 5.59 11.34 5.70
C ALA A 170 6.35 12.18 4.67
N ASP A 171 6.77 11.59 3.55
CA ASP A 171 7.42 12.33 2.45
C ASP A 171 6.52 13.41 1.84
N ALA A 172 5.19 13.27 1.93
CA ALA A 172 4.24 14.27 1.45
C ALA A 172 4.19 15.52 2.35
N ALA A 173 4.46 15.38 3.63
CA ALA A 173 4.45 16.50 4.58
C ALA A 173 5.72 17.37 4.48
N ASN A 174 6.75 16.86 3.81
CA ASN A 174 8.06 17.50 3.67
C ASN A 174 8.31 18.11 2.28
N VAL A 175 7.31 18.11 1.39
CA VAL A 175 7.35 18.69 0.02
C VAL A 175 6.29 19.76 -0.11
#